data_AF-A0A2R8AFJ0-F1
#
_entry.id   AF-A0A2R8AFJ0-F1
#
_cell.length_a   1.000
_cell.length_b   1.000
_cell.length_c   1.000
_cell.angle_alpha   90.00
_cell.angle_beta   90.00
_cell.angle_gamma   90.00
#
_symmetry.space_group_name_H-M   'P 1'
#
loop_
_entity.id
_entity.type
_entity.pdbx_description
1 polymer ?
#
loop_
_entity_poly.entity_id
_entity_poly.type
_entity_poly.pdbx_seq_one_letter_code
_entity_poly.pdbx_strand_id
1 'polypeptide(L)'
;MRSPAYLVAFAMVLSSAVWAYSVNSDTKDGLREIERLQTRIAAEREALDVLRVEWAFLNRPQRLDRLVAMHFDELGLIPLDPQHFGGMQMVAYPTEVPSALPDVLARADRNQFQLPMTVQEVVAFNGYEP
;
A
#
# COMPACT_ATOMS: atom_id res chain seq x y z
N MET A 1 26.78 57.93 -33.60
CA MET A 1 26.99 56.48 -33.62
C MET A 1 26.13 55.80 -32.54
N ARG A 2 24.79 55.81 -32.66
CA ARG A 2 23.86 55.25 -31.65
C ARG A 2 23.03 54.04 -32.15
N SER A 3 22.98 53.83 -33.46
CA SER A 3 22.22 52.74 -34.09
C SER A 3 22.58 51.31 -33.65
N PRO A 4 23.85 50.92 -33.41
CA PRO A 4 24.13 49.54 -32.99
C PRO A 4 23.62 49.24 -31.58
N ALA A 5 23.55 50.23 -30.69
CA ALA A 5 23.06 50.05 -29.32
C ALA A 5 21.58 49.65 -29.28
N TYR A 6 20.76 50.23 -30.18
CA TYR A 6 19.34 49.88 -30.28
C TYR A 6 19.12 48.45 -30.80
N LEU A 7 19.92 48.00 -31.76
CA LEU A 7 19.85 46.63 -32.27
C LEU A 7 20.22 45.61 -31.18
N VAL A 8 21.27 45.90 -30.39
CA VAL A 8 21.67 45.04 -29.27
C VAL A 8 20.59 45.00 -28.19
N ALA A 9 20.01 46.15 -27.82
CA ALA A 9 18.92 46.19 -26.84
C ALA A 9 17.69 45.41 -27.31
N PHE A 10 17.30 45.56 -28.58
CA PHE A 10 16.19 44.82 -29.16
C PHE A 10 16.45 43.31 -29.17
N ALA A 11 17.65 42.88 -29.55
CA ALA A 11 18.06 41.48 -29.51
C ALA A 11 18.04 40.90 -28.08
N MET A 12 18.43 41.70 -27.09
CA MET A 12 18.39 41.31 -25.68
C MET A 12 16.95 41.09 -25.20
N VAL A 13 16.02 41.98 -25.58
CA VAL A 13 14.60 41.85 -25.25
C VAL A 13 13.99 40.63 -25.93
N LEU A 14 14.29 40.41 -27.22
CA LEU A 14 13.82 39.22 -27.95
C LEU A 14 14.32 37.92 -27.30
N SER A 15 15.61 37.88 -26.93
CA SER A 15 16.20 36.72 -26.26
C SER A 15 15.55 36.44 -24.91
N SER A 16 15.25 37.50 -24.14
CA SER A 16 14.54 37.39 -22.86
C SER A 16 13.11 36.84 -23.04
N ALA A 17 12.40 37.29 -24.07
CA ALA A 17 11.05 36.80 -24.37
C ALA A 17 11.04 35.31 -24.73
N VAL A 18 12.01 34.86 -25.55
CA VAL A 18 12.16 33.44 -25.90
C VAL A 18 12.53 32.60 -24.67
N TRP A 19 13.47 33.09 -23.85
CA TRP A 19 13.90 32.37 -22.65
C TRP A 19 12.78 32.25 -21.60
N ALA A 20 12.01 33.31 -21.38
CA ALA A 20 10.86 33.27 -20.48
C ALA A 20 9.79 32.27 -20.95
N TYR A 21 9.58 32.16 -22.27
CA TYR A 21 8.65 31.18 -22.84
C TYR A 21 9.16 29.74 -22.69
N SER A 22 10.46 29.51 -22.90
CA SER A 22 11.05 28.17 -22.72
C SER A 22 11.04 27.73 -21.26
N VAL A 23 11.39 28.61 -20.32
CA VAL A 23 11.37 28.32 -18.87
C VAL A 23 9.96 27.93 -18.39
N ASN A 24 8.92 28.51 -18.98
CA ASN A 24 7.54 28.16 -18.67
C ASN A 24 7.11 26.79 -19.22
N SER A 25 7.87 26.20 -20.15
CA SER A 25 7.53 24.91 -20.77
C SER A 25 7.96 23.75 -19.88
N ASP A 26 9.16 23.82 -19.29
CA ASP A 26 9.73 22.75 -18.46
C ASP A 26 8.88 22.47 -17.20
N THR A 27 8.24 23.50 -16.64
CA THR A 27 7.36 23.35 -15.48
C THR A 27 6.06 22.61 -15.83
N LYS A 28 5.58 22.75 -17.07
CA LYS A 28 4.31 22.15 -17.51
C LYS A 28 4.45 20.66 -17.84
N ASP A 29 5.66 20.19 -18.15
CA ASP A 29 5.90 18.77 -18.42
C ASP A 29 5.85 17.96 -17.12
N GLY A 30 6.51 18.44 -16.06
CA GLY A 30 6.47 17.77 -14.75
C GLY A 30 5.06 17.70 -14.16
N LEU A 31 4.27 18.78 -14.32
CA LEU A 31 2.89 18.81 -13.82
C LEU A 31 1.99 17.80 -14.55
N ARG A 32 2.17 17.65 -15.87
CA ARG A 32 1.44 16.67 -16.69
C ARG A 32 1.78 15.24 -16.30
N GLU A 33 3.03 14.95 -15.97
CA GLU A 33 3.43 13.60 -15.54
C GLU A 33 2.85 13.25 -14.16
N ILE A 34 2.83 14.20 -13.22
CA ILE A 34 2.20 13.99 -11.91
C ILE A 34 0.69 13.74 -12.07
N GLU A 35 0.00 14.51 -12.90
CA GLU A 35 -1.44 14.34 -13.16
C GLU A 35 -1.74 12.96 -13.78
N ARG A 36 -0.91 12.53 -14.74
CA ARG A 36 -1.00 11.19 -15.34
C ARG A 36 -0.79 10.09 -14.30
N LEU A 37 0.22 10.21 -13.45
CA LEU A 37 0.49 9.25 -12.39
C LEU A 37 -0.64 9.20 -11.36
N GLN A 38 -1.17 10.35 -10.95
CA GLN A 38 -2.31 10.41 -10.03
C GLN A 38 -3.55 9.74 -10.61
N THR A 39 -3.82 9.93 -11.90
CA THR A 39 -4.95 9.28 -12.57
C THR A 39 -4.77 7.76 -12.59
N ARG A 40 -3.55 7.27 -12.86
CA ARG A 40 -3.26 5.83 -12.81
C ARG A 40 -3.40 5.28 -11.38
N ILE A 41 -2.89 5.98 -10.37
CA ILE A 41 -3.04 5.58 -8.96
C ILE A 41 -4.52 5.54 -8.55
N ALA A 42 -5.32 6.52 -8.99
CA ALA A 42 -6.75 6.55 -8.70
C ALA A 42 -7.48 5.33 -9.29
N ALA A 43 -7.16 4.97 -10.54
CA ALA A 43 -7.73 3.79 -11.19
C ALA A 43 -7.36 2.48 -10.47
N GLU A 44 -6.11 2.33 -10.04
CA GLU A 44 -5.68 1.14 -9.28
C GLU A 44 -6.32 1.08 -7.89
N ARG A 45 -6.52 2.23 -7.23
CA ARG A 45 -7.21 2.31 -5.92
C ARG A 45 -8.66 1.86 -6.00
N GLU A 46 -9.35 2.17 -7.09
CA GLU A 46 -10.73 1.71 -7.30
C GLU A 46 -10.82 0.18 -7.33
N ALA A 47 -9.87 -0.49 -8.00
CA ALA A 47 -9.80 -1.95 -8.01
C ALA A 47 -9.52 -2.54 -6.62
N LEU A 48 -8.63 -1.91 -5.85
CA LEU A 48 -8.35 -2.33 -4.47
C LEU A 48 -9.56 -2.19 -3.54
N ASP A 49 -10.38 -1.16 -3.72
CA ASP A 49 -11.58 -0.95 -2.91
C ASP A 49 -12.65 -2.01 -3.20
N VAL A 50 -12.81 -2.43 -4.45
CA VAL A 50 -13.69 -3.56 -4.80
C VAL A 50 -13.20 -4.85 -4.13
N LEU A 51 -11.91 -5.18 -4.27
CA LEU A 51 -11.34 -6.37 -3.64
C LEU A 51 -11.48 -6.35 -2.11
N ARG A 52 -11.39 -5.17 -1.49
CA ARG A 52 -11.61 -5.00 -0.04
C ARG A 52 -13.04 -5.36 0.36
N VAL A 53 -14.02 -4.92 -0.42
CA VAL A 53 -15.43 -5.27 -0.18
C VAL A 53 -15.64 -6.77 -0.30
N GLU A 54 -15.05 -7.39 -1.32
CA GLU A 54 -15.13 -8.85 -1.50
C GLU A 54 -14.48 -9.61 -0.34
N TRP A 55 -13.29 -9.20 0.08
CA TRP A 55 -12.60 -9.80 1.22
C TRP A 55 -13.38 -9.63 2.51
N ALA A 56 -13.91 -8.43 2.78
CA ALA A 56 -14.75 -8.17 3.95
C ALA A 56 -16.04 -8.99 3.91
N PHE A 57 -16.62 -9.23 2.73
CA PHE A 57 -17.78 -10.09 2.57
C PHE A 57 -17.48 -11.58 2.79
N LEU A 58 -16.31 -12.05 2.34
CA LEU A 58 -15.85 -13.44 2.53
C LEU A 58 -15.51 -13.73 3.99
N ASN A 59 -14.89 -12.77 4.70
CA ASN A 59 -14.46 -12.93 6.09
C ASN A 59 -15.49 -12.52 7.13
N ARG A 60 -16.77 -12.33 6.76
CA ARG A 60 -17.81 -12.01 7.75
C ARG A 60 -17.97 -13.18 8.73
N PRO A 61 -17.80 -12.96 10.06
CA PRO A 61 -17.81 -14.04 11.04
C PRO A 61 -19.12 -14.84 11.01
N GLN A 62 -20.26 -14.16 10.86
CA GLN A 62 -21.56 -14.83 10.79
C GLN A 62 -21.70 -15.78 9.59
N ARG A 63 -20.98 -15.51 8.50
CA ARG A 63 -20.96 -16.40 7.32
C ARG A 63 -20.01 -17.57 7.55
N LEU A 64 -18.84 -17.32 8.13
CA LEU A 64 -17.88 -18.35 8.50
C LEU A 64 -18.50 -19.34 9.49
N ASP A 65 -19.22 -18.86 10.51
CA ASP A 65 -19.93 -19.69 11.49
C ASP A 65 -20.95 -20.63 10.81
N ARG A 66 -21.71 -20.11 9.83
CA ARG A 66 -22.67 -20.91 9.06
C ARG A 66 -21.99 -21.96 8.18
N LEU A 67 -20.86 -21.61 7.55
CA LEU A 67 -20.09 -22.54 6.72
C LEU A 67 -19.46 -23.65 7.56
N VAL A 68 -18.90 -23.29 8.71
CA VAL A 68 -18.33 -24.25 9.68
C VAL A 68 -19.41 -25.19 10.21
N ALA A 69 -20.59 -24.65 10.55
CA ALA A 69 -21.71 -25.48 11.00
C ALA A 69 -22.21 -26.45 9.91
N MET A 70 -22.18 -26.03 8.64
CA MET A 70 -22.58 -26.88 7.51
C MET A 70 -21.57 -28.00 7.22
N HIS A 71 -20.28 -27.73 7.39
CA HIS A 71 -19.19 -28.67 7.14
C HIS A 71 -18.58 -29.23 8.44
N PHE A 72 -19.38 -29.30 9.51
CA PHE A 72 -18.90 -29.70 10.83
C PHE A 72 -18.31 -31.12 10.84
N ASP A 73 -18.93 -32.05 10.10
CA ASP A 73 -18.47 -33.45 10.01
C ASP A 73 -17.06 -33.58 9.40
N GLU A 74 -16.65 -32.66 8.53
CA GLU A 74 -15.33 -32.65 7.88
C GLU A 74 -14.31 -31.79 8.64
N LEU A 75 -14.73 -30.63 9.13
CA LEU A 75 -13.85 -29.63 9.74
C LEU A 75 -13.63 -29.85 11.24
N GLY A 76 -14.65 -30.35 11.97
CA GLY A 76 -14.61 -30.53 13.42
C GLY A 76 -14.34 -29.24 14.20
N LEU A 77 -14.56 -28.07 13.59
CA LEU A 77 -14.23 -26.77 14.17
C LEU A 77 -15.34 -26.32 15.13
N ILE A 78 -14.93 -25.89 16.32
CA ILE A 78 -15.81 -25.36 17.37
C ILE A 78 -15.51 -23.87 17.52
N PRO A 79 -16.52 -23.00 17.72
CA PRO A 79 -16.31 -21.59 18.01
C PRO A 79 -15.31 -21.39 19.16
N LEU A 80 -14.42 -20.42 19.00
CA LEU A 80 -13.38 -20.14 19.97
C LEU A 80 -13.99 -19.40 21.17
N ASP A 81 -14.14 -20.08 22.31
CA ASP A 81 -14.61 -19.49 23.55
C ASP A 81 -13.45 -18.81 24.31
N PRO A 82 -13.66 -17.68 25.00
CA PRO A 82 -12.67 -17.06 25.87
C PRO A 82 -12.01 -18.02 26.87
N GLN A 83 -12.72 -19.06 27.31
CA GLN A 83 -12.20 -20.09 28.22
C GLN A 83 -11.22 -21.06 27.55
N HIS A 84 -11.20 -21.14 26.22
CA HIS A 84 -10.24 -21.97 25.46
C HIS A 84 -8.85 -21.32 25.35
N PHE A 85 -8.70 -20.03 25.69
CA PHE A 85 -7.42 -19.37 25.75
C PHE A 85 -6.70 -19.68 27.07
N GLY A 86 -5.62 -20.45 27.00
CA GLY A 86 -4.71 -20.66 28.13
C GLY A 86 -3.82 -19.44 28.39
N GLY A 87 -3.43 -19.20 29.64
CA GLY A 87 -2.41 -18.21 29.96
C GLY A 87 -1.06 -18.60 29.33
N MET A 88 -0.19 -17.63 29.02
CA MET A 88 1.10 -17.88 28.35
C MET A 88 1.94 -18.98 29.03
N GLN A 89 1.85 -19.13 30.35
CA GLN A 89 2.51 -20.19 31.12
C GLN A 89 1.99 -21.62 30.87
N MET A 90 0.86 -21.79 30.17
CA MET A 90 0.26 -23.09 29.84
C MET A 90 0.68 -23.59 28.45
N VAL A 91 1.35 -22.76 27.65
CA VAL A 91 1.84 -23.13 26.32
C VAL A 91 3.26 -23.66 26.46
N ALA A 92 3.43 -24.98 26.27
CA ALA A 92 4.76 -25.58 26.21
C ALA A 92 5.48 -25.07 24.95
N TYR A 93 6.46 -24.19 25.13
CA TYR A 93 7.32 -23.78 24.03
C TYR A 93 8.20 -24.97 23.61
N PRO A 94 8.25 -25.32 22.32
CA PRO A 94 9.14 -26.37 21.85
C PRO A 94 10.58 -26.01 22.22
N THR A 95 11.26 -26.93 22.90
CA THR A 95 12.66 -26.75 23.34
C THR A 95 13.63 -26.78 22.17
N GLU A 96 13.22 -27.39 21.05
CA GLU A 96 13.97 -27.45 19.82
C GLU A 96 13.33 -26.54 18.78
N VAL A 97 14.08 -25.52 18.34
CA VAL A 97 13.69 -24.71 17.18
C VAL A 97 13.74 -25.64 15.96
N PRO A 98 12.63 -25.82 15.22
CA PRO A 98 12.64 -26.64 14.02
C PRO A 98 13.74 -26.15 13.07
N SER A 99 14.63 -27.05 12.65
CA SER A 99 15.73 -26.74 11.73
C SER A 99 15.25 -26.22 10.37
N ALA A 100 14.01 -26.54 10.00
CA ALA A 100 13.29 -25.92 8.90
C ALA A 100 12.31 -24.89 9.45
N LEU A 101 12.81 -23.69 9.76
CA LEU A 101 11.93 -22.54 9.94
C LEU A 101 11.21 -22.28 8.61
N PRO A 102 9.88 -22.05 8.61
CA PRO A 102 9.19 -21.53 7.45
C PRO A 102 9.94 -20.30 6.91
N ASP A 103 10.10 -20.18 5.60
CA ASP A 103 10.90 -19.12 4.97
C ASP A 103 10.55 -17.71 5.47
N VAL A 104 9.29 -17.51 5.87
CA VAL A 104 8.76 -16.27 6.44
C VAL A 104 9.48 -15.92 7.75
N LEU A 105 9.61 -16.87 8.67
CA LEU A 105 10.30 -16.69 9.95
C LEU A 105 11.81 -16.58 9.76
N ALA A 106 12.36 -17.33 8.80
CA ALA A 106 13.79 -17.23 8.44
C ALA A 106 14.17 -15.87 7.83
N ARG A 107 13.25 -15.20 7.11
CA ARG A 107 13.45 -13.81 6.63
C ARG A 107 13.29 -12.79 7.74
N ALA A 108 12.41 -13.05 8.72
CA ALA A 108 12.21 -12.18 9.88
C ALA A 108 13.44 -12.13 10.78
N ASP A 109 14.06 -13.28 11.04
CA ASP A 109 15.33 -13.39 11.76
C ASP A 109 16.46 -12.62 11.07
N ARG A 110 16.52 -12.64 9.73
CA ARG A 110 17.48 -11.86 8.93
C ARG A 110 17.14 -10.38 8.77
N ASN A 111 16.16 -9.85 9.51
CA ASN A 111 15.68 -8.47 9.40
C ASN A 111 15.31 -8.07 7.95
N GLN A 112 14.98 -9.07 7.12
CA GLN A 112 14.66 -8.94 5.70
C GLN A 112 13.15 -9.11 5.47
N PHE A 113 12.39 -9.29 6.55
CA PHE A 113 10.94 -9.39 6.48
C PHE A 113 10.33 -8.00 6.35
N GLN A 114 10.05 -7.63 5.11
CA GLN A 114 9.25 -6.47 4.78
C GLN A 114 7.83 -6.94 4.53
N LEU A 115 6.90 -6.57 5.41
CA LEU A 115 5.49 -6.82 5.18
C LEU A 115 5.09 -6.10 3.88
N PRO A 116 4.32 -6.76 2.99
CA PRO A 116 3.84 -6.13 1.75
C PRO A 116 2.92 -4.93 2.02
N MET A 117 2.42 -4.82 3.25
CA MET A 117 1.56 -3.77 3.75
C MET A 117 1.98 -3.49 5.20
N THR A 118 2.24 -2.23 5.55
CA THR A 118 2.63 -1.86 6.92
C THR A 118 1.51 -2.18 7.91
N VAL A 119 1.83 -2.33 9.20
CA VAL A 119 0.79 -2.61 10.23
C VAL A 119 -0.29 -1.52 10.23
N GLN A 120 0.07 -0.26 10.01
CA GLN A 120 -0.89 0.84 9.87
C GLN A 120 -1.75 0.70 8.62
N GLU A 121 -1.17 0.29 7.50
CA GLU A 121 -1.94 0.01 6.30
C GLU A 121 -2.84 -1.22 6.48
N VAL A 122 -2.45 -2.25 7.23
CA VAL A 122 -3.31 -3.40 7.55
C VAL A 122 -4.49 -2.99 8.45
N VAL A 123 -4.26 -2.12 9.43
CA VAL A 123 -5.33 -1.59 10.30
C VAL A 123 -6.28 -0.69 9.50
N ALA A 124 -5.73 0.21 8.69
CA ALA A 124 -6.51 1.05 7.78
C ALA A 124 -7.22 0.24 6.67
N PHE A 125 -6.63 -0.87 6.23
CA PHE A 125 -7.20 -1.80 5.25
C PHE A 125 -8.40 -2.56 5.82
N ASN A 126 -8.33 -2.98 7.09
CA ASN A 126 -9.42 -3.68 7.79
C ASN A 126 -10.52 -2.76 8.34
N GLY A 127 -10.42 -1.44 8.18
CA GLY A 127 -11.45 -0.50 8.62
C GLY A 127 -11.64 -0.43 10.14
N TYR A 128 -10.64 -0.87 10.91
CA TYR A 128 -10.58 -0.62 12.35
C TYR A 128 -9.97 0.78 12.54
N GLU A 129 -10.79 1.79 12.82
CA GLU A 129 -10.27 2.99 13.49
C GLU A 129 -9.83 2.62 14.91
N PRO A 130 -8.72 3.18 15.42
CA PRO A 130 -8.26 2.93 16.79
C PRO A 130 -9.23 3.43 17.85
#